data_AF-A0A7M3Y7Z1-F1
#
_entry.id   AF-A0A7M3Y7Z1-F1
#
_cell.length_a   1.000
_cell.length_b   1.000
_cell.length_c   1.000
_cell.angle_alpha   90.00
_cell.angle_beta   90.00
_cell.angle_gamma   90.00
#
_symmetry.space_group_name_H-M   'P 1'
#
loop_
_entity.id
_entity.type
_entity.pdbx_description
1 polymer ?
#
loop_
_entity_poly.entity_id
_entity_poly.type
_entity_poly.pdbx_seq_one_letter_code
_entity_poly.pdbx_strand_id
1 'polypeptide(L)'
;PTFDELLTSKKFTDSWQEGGKTACIEFKMPHPVSKKKHDIQLANMMEMIENKLEGLELPTRSTVIYSFSPKIAAIAKSTEFKFPITRLMPHLRPWGIWRVKRAVGIPNFARTSVSSIIRHSRNNGMPAMGLALDFLNGWTRWLSPGIPMGLKGAALRRLNKKRAGMGAFVWPAPLELEDLMLDAGLSLVTDHMNPDVLTKPDGSIRWMRPASQPLDDEWRQILDSASDLERSDLFKEAFETLPRWGELEESRRSAIVTEQGNRMHWFGSEESWVKQAEEGVPWGSPRIIGHRGSGKTHSK
;
A
#
# COMPACT_ATOMS: atom_id res chain seq x y z
N PRO A 1 19.24 -6.08 -7.05
CA PRO A 1 18.62 -6.65 -8.26
C PRO A 1 18.10 -5.57 -9.23
N THR A 2 18.31 -5.74 -10.54
CA THR A 2 17.57 -4.99 -11.58
C THR A 2 16.10 -5.43 -11.63
N PHE A 3 15.25 -4.75 -12.41
CA PHE A 3 13.87 -5.20 -12.57
C PHE A 3 13.79 -6.52 -13.34
N ASP A 4 14.61 -6.70 -14.38
CA ASP A 4 14.68 -7.93 -15.15
C ASP A 4 15.17 -9.14 -14.33
N GLU A 5 16.13 -8.93 -13.43
CA GLU A 5 16.55 -9.95 -12.46
C GLU A 5 15.40 -10.36 -11.52
N LEU A 6 14.52 -9.43 -11.13
CA LEU A 6 13.34 -9.77 -10.33
C LEU A 6 12.32 -10.57 -11.14
N LEU A 7 12.07 -10.20 -12.40
CA LEU A 7 11.12 -10.89 -13.27
C LEU A 7 11.60 -12.30 -13.67
N THR A 8 12.90 -12.55 -13.65
CA THR A 8 13.47 -13.89 -13.89
C THR A 8 13.38 -14.79 -12.65
N SER A 9 13.15 -14.22 -11.46
CA SER A 9 13.06 -14.98 -10.21
C SER A 9 11.67 -15.60 -10.06
N LYS A 10 11.57 -16.92 -10.24
CA LYS A 10 10.33 -17.68 -10.00
C LYS A 10 9.72 -17.44 -8.62
N LYS A 11 10.55 -17.42 -7.57
CA LYS A 11 10.11 -17.05 -6.21
C LYS A 11 9.36 -15.70 -6.16
N PHE A 12 9.79 -14.73 -6.96
CA PHE A 12 9.12 -13.42 -7.05
C PHE A 12 7.87 -13.47 -7.91
N THR A 13 7.96 -14.00 -9.14
CA THR A 13 6.83 -14.05 -10.08
C THR A 13 5.69 -14.93 -9.57
N ASP A 14 5.97 -16.12 -9.04
CA ASP A 14 4.95 -17.05 -8.56
C ASP A 14 4.21 -16.46 -7.36
N SER A 15 4.93 -15.76 -6.47
CA SER A 15 4.30 -15.05 -5.35
C SER A 15 3.35 -13.92 -5.82
N TRP A 16 3.65 -13.30 -6.96
CA TRP A 16 2.88 -12.18 -7.52
C TRP A 16 1.68 -12.68 -8.34
N GLN A 17 1.86 -13.74 -9.12
CA GLN A 17 0.82 -14.34 -9.94
C GLN A 17 -0.21 -15.11 -9.11
N GLU A 18 0.25 -15.89 -8.12
CA GLU A 18 -0.60 -16.86 -7.41
C GLU A 18 -0.68 -16.55 -5.91
N GLY A 19 0.40 -16.06 -5.31
CA GLY A 19 0.53 -15.90 -3.85
C GLY A 19 -0.22 -14.72 -3.23
N GLY A 20 -1.10 -14.06 -3.98
CA GLY A 20 -1.88 -12.91 -3.49
C GLY A 20 -1.05 -11.67 -3.17
N LYS A 21 0.24 -11.62 -3.56
CA LYS A 21 1.07 -10.43 -3.34
C LYS A 21 0.70 -9.32 -4.32
N THR A 22 0.89 -8.10 -3.85
CA THR A 22 0.76 -6.90 -4.69
C THR A 22 2.14 -6.32 -4.98
N ALA A 23 2.45 -6.11 -6.25
CA ALA A 23 3.59 -5.32 -6.69
C ALA A 23 3.21 -3.84 -6.81
N CYS A 24 4.12 -3.02 -6.34
CA CYS A 24 3.96 -1.59 -6.14
C CYS A 24 5.15 -0.90 -6.80
N ILE A 25 4.98 -0.45 -8.04
CA ILE A 25 6.10 0.01 -8.89
C ILE A 25 6.14 1.54 -8.89
N GLU A 26 7.21 2.11 -8.33
CA GLU A 26 7.39 3.56 -8.29
C GLU A 26 8.09 4.09 -9.55
N PHE A 27 7.44 5.04 -10.24
CA PHE A 27 8.09 5.87 -11.24
C PHE A 27 8.74 7.10 -10.62
N LYS A 28 10.08 7.08 -10.62
CA LYS A 28 10.92 8.21 -10.20
C LYS A 28 11.16 9.16 -11.35
N MET A 29 10.87 10.45 -11.12
CA MET A 29 11.13 11.49 -12.12
C MET A 29 12.62 11.78 -12.22
N PRO A 30 13.13 12.05 -13.43
CA PRO A 30 14.54 12.30 -13.61
C PRO A 30 14.95 13.59 -12.92
N HIS A 31 16.21 13.67 -12.50
CA HIS A 31 16.76 14.90 -11.94
C HIS A 31 16.76 16.00 -13.02
N PRO A 32 16.46 17.28 -12.68
CA PRO A 32 16.43 18.38 -13.67
C PRO A 32 17.70 18.50 -14.52
N VAL A 33 18.86 18.18 -13.92
CA VAL A 33 20.17 18.18 -14.60
C VAL A 33 20.19 17.25 -15.82
N SER A 34 19.40 16.18 -15.83
CA SER A 34 19.31 15.29 -16.99
C SER A 34 18.67 15.96 -18.22
N LYS A 35 18.02 17.12 -18.05
CA LYS A 35 17.27 17.86 -19.07
C LYS A 35 16.21 17.02 -19.81
N LYS A 36 15.87 15.84 -19.29
CA LYS A 36 14.82 14.98 -19.85
C LYS A 36 13.45 15.57 -19.55
N LYS A 37 12.58 15.62 -20.56
CA LYS A 37 11.19 16.02 -20.37
C LYS A 37 10.48 14.95 -19.53
N HIS A 38 9.92 15.37 -18.39
CA HIS A 38 9.26 14.45 -17.44
C HIS A 38 8.12 13.67 -18.11
N ASP A 39 7.37 14.31 -19.00
CA ASP A 39 6.19 13.71 -19.64
C ASP A 39 6.60 12.57 -20.59
N ILE A 40 7.64 12.80 -21.40
CA ILE A 40 8.21 11.78 -22.28
C ILE A 40 8.78 10.63 -21.43
N GLN A 41 9.49 10.95 -20.34
CA GLN A 41 10.05 9.91 -19.49
C GLN A 41 8.97 9.06 -18.81
N LEU A 42 7.84 9.65 -18.41
CA LEU A 42 6.71 8.91 -17.87
C LEU A 42 6.09 7.98 -18.90
N ALA A 43 5.84 8.47 -20.12
CA ALA A 43 5.32 7.65 -21.22
C ALA A 43 6.25 6.48 -21.54
N ASN A 44 7.56 6.72 -21.66
CA ASN A 44 8.54 5.67 -21.92
C ASN A 44 8.60 4.62 -20.79
N MET A 45 8.44 5.04 -19.52
CA MET A 45 8.39 4.10 -18.41
C MET A 45 7.11 3.27 -18.40
N MET A 46 5.98 3.85 -18.81
CA MET A 46 4.70 3.13 -18.97
C MET A 46 4.84 2.05 -20.04
N GLU A 47 5.28 2.41 -21.24
CA GLU A 47 5.54 1.48 -22.34
C GLU A 47 6.50 0.36 -21.92
N MET A 48 7.61 0.71 -21.27
CA MET A 48 8.58 -0.27 -20.78
C MET A 48 7.97 -1.25 -19.76
N ILE A 49 7.10 -0.78 -18.86
CA ILE A 49 6.44 -1.67 -17.89
C ILE A 49 5.44 -2.58 -18.59
N GLU A 50 4.63 -2.08 -19.53
CA GLU A 50 3.72 -2.92 -20.30
C GLU A 50 4.47 -4.03 -21.03
N ASN A 51 5.51 -3.69 -21.79
CA ASN A 51 6.29 -4.68 -22.53
C ASN A 51 6.95 -5.71 -21.62
N LYS A 52 7.41 -5.30 -20.43
CA LYS A 52 8.06 -6.23 -19.48
C LYS A 52 7.07 -7.13 -18.75
N LEU A 53 5.82 -6.72 -18.62
CA LEU A 53 4.78 -7.47 -17.88
C LEU A 53 3.80 -8.20 -18.81
N GLU A 54 3.84 -7.97 -20.12
CA GLU A 54 2.93 -8.58 -21.11
C GLU A 54 2.91 -10.11 -21.04
N GLY A 55 4.05 -10.74 -20.79
CA GLY A 55 4.16 -12.19 -20.68
C GLY A 55 3.79 -12.79 -19.31
N LEU A 56 3.38 -11.96 -18.33
CA LEU A 56 3.00 -12.42 -17.00
C LEU A 56 1.47 -12.38 -16.84
N GLU A 57 0.89 -13.52 -16.51
CA GLU A 57 -0.52 -13.62 -16.12
C GLU A 57 -0.69 -13.09 -14.69
N LEU A 58 -0.92 -11.78 -14.58
CA LEU A 58 -1.04 -11.09 -13.30
C LEU A 58 -2.52 -10.90 -12.92
N PRO A 59 -2.91 -11.18 -11.65
CA PRO A 59 -4.26 -10.88 -11.20
C PRO A 59 -4.57 -9.39 -11.32
N THR A 60 -5.82 -9.04 -11.65
CA THR A 60 -6.28 -7.66 -11.90
C THR A 60 -5.90 -6.68 -10.79
N ARG A 61 -5.85 -7.14 -9.53
CA ARG A 61 -5.60 -6.31 -8.33
C ARG A 61 -4.23 -6.55 -7.70
N SER A 62 -3.31 -7.12 -8.46
CA SER A 62 -1.96 -7.45 -7.99
C SER A 62 -0.92 -6.39 -8.32
N THR A 63 -1.23 -5.41 -9.16
CA THR A 63 -0.22 -4.47 -9.67
C THR A 63 -0.74 -3.05 -9.62
N VAL A 64 0.05 -2.12 -9.07
CA VAL A 64 -0.25 -0.68 -9.13
C VAL A 64 1.03 0.11 -9.39
N ILE A 65 0.92 1.10 -10.26
CA ILE A 65 2.00 2.03 -10.57
C ILE A 65 1.78 3.31 -9.78
N TYR A 66 2.82 3.83 -9.15
CA TYR A 66 2.70 5.12 -8.46
C TYR A 66 3.84 6.08 -8.73
N SER A 67 3.54 7.37 -8.62
CA SER A 67 4.53 8.44 -8.77
C SER A 67 4.13 9.69 -8.00
N PHE A 68 5.13 10.48 -7.62
CA PHE A 68 4.95 11.85 -7.13
C PHE A 68 4.57 12.85 -8.24
N SER A 69 4.65 12.45 -9.52
CA SER A 69 4.36 13.36 -10.64
C SER A 69 2.87 13.75 -10.67
N PRO A 70 2.53 15.05 -10.74
CA PRO A 70 1.14 15.49 -10.91
C PRO A 70 0.53 15.09 -12.26
N LYS A 71 1.37 14.71 -13.25
CA LYS A 71 0.94 14.40 -14.61
C LYS A 71 0.70 12.92 -14.87
N ILE A 72 0.93 12.03 -13.88
CA ILE A 72 0.82 10.58 -14.07
C ILE A 72 -0.54 10.17 -14.66
N ALA A 73 -1.64 10.78 -14.19
CA ALA A 73 -2.97 10.47 -14.69
C ALA A 73 -3.23 10.96 -16.12
N ALA A 74 -2.81 12.19 -16.43
CA ALA A 74 -2.97 12.74 -17.77
C ALA A 74 -2.18 11.91 -18.80
N ILE A 75 -0.96 11.50 -18.45
CA ILE A 75 -0.10 10.72 -19.33
C ILE A 75 -0.62 9.30 -19.49
N ALA A 76 -0.98 8.62 -18.39
CA ALA A 76 -1.58 7.29 -18.44
C ALA A 76 -2.82 7.24 -19.35
N LYS A 77 -3.67 8.27 -19.28
CA LYS A 77 -4.83 8.39 -20.17
C LYS A 77 -4.42 8.61 -21.63
N SER A 78 -3.43 9.47 -21.90
CA SER A 78 -2.98 9.76 -23.26
C SER A 78 -2.25 8.60 -23.94
N THR A 79 -1.66 7.69 -23.15
CA THR A 79 -0.95 6.50 -23.65
C THR A 79 -1.78 5.23 -23.51
N GLU A 80 -3.06 5.33 -23.16
CA GLU A 80 -3.96 4.19 -22.93
C GLU A 80 -3.37 3.11 -21.99
N PHE A 81 -2.64 3.57 -20.97
CA PHE A 81 -1.88 2.70 -20.07
C PHE A 81 -2.79 1.73 -19.31
N LYS A 82 -2.47 0.43 -19.36
CA LYS A 82 -3.34 -0.67 -18.92
C LYS A 82 -3.36 -0.90 -17.42
N PHE A 83 -2.28 -0.55 -16.71
CA PHE A 83 -2.18 -0.79 -15.26
C PHE A 83 -2.82 0.34 -14.45
N PRO A 84 -3.43 0.02 -13.31
CA PRO A 84 -3.94 1.06 -12.43
C PRO A 84 -2.79 1.91 -11.90
N ILE A 85 -3.06 3.20 -11.80
CA ILE A 85 -2.11 4.18 -11.29
C ILE A 85 -2.58 4.78 -9.97
N THR A 86 -1.64 5.32 -9.19
CA THR A 86 -1.95 6.25 -8.11
C THR A 86 -0.90 7.35 -7.99
N ARG A 87 -1.32 8.50 -7.47
CA ARG A 87 -0.43 9.63 -7.21
C ARG A 87 -0.03 9.66 -5.73
N LEU A 88 1.27 9.82 -5.49
CA LEU A 88 1.82 10.01 -4.15
C LEU A 88 1.75 11.49 -3.73
N MET A 89 1.22 11.73 -2.53
CA MET A 89 1.08 13.06 -1.89
C MET A 89 1.84 13.13 -0.55
N PRO A 90 2.47 14.26 -0.18
CA PRO A 90 2.51 15.52 -0.92
C PRO A 90 3.40 15.41 -2.16
N HIS A 91 3.27 16.35 -3.09
CA HIS A 91 4.22 16.42 -4.19
C HIS A 91 5.62 16.71 -3.64
N LEU A 92 6.52 15.74 -3.72
CA LEU A 92 7.92 15.88 -3.38
C LEU A 92 8.70 16.19 -4.65
N ARG A 93 9.57 17.20 -4.61
CA ARG A 93 10.51 17.44 -5.71
C ARG A 93 11.55 16.30 -5.77
N PRO A 94 11.99 15.87 -6.97
CA PRO A 94 12.92 14.76 -7.09
C PRO A 94 14.29 15.02 -6.44
N TRP A 95 14.68 16.28 -6.24
CA TRP A 95 16.00 16.70 -5.74
C TRP A 95 15.96 17.35 -4.34
N GLY A 96 17.13 17.44 -3.70
CA GLY A 96 17.34 18.11 -2.41
C GLY A 96 17.54 17.16 -1.21
N ILE A 97 18.14 17.70 -0.14
CA ILE A 97 18.37 17.00 1.14
C ILE A 97 17.03 16.78 1.86
N TRP A 98 16.89 15.67 2.59
CA TRP A 98 15.61 15.23 3.17
C TRP A 98 14.92 16.28 4.07
N ARG A 99 15.68 17.07 4.85
CA ARG A 99 15.14 18.20 5.63
C ARG A 99 14.50 19.28 4.74
N VAL A 100 15.09 19.56 3.59
CA VAL A 100 14.55 20.51 2.59
C VAL A 100 13.32 19.93 1.91
N LYS A 101 13.29 18.63 1.61
CA LYS A 101 12.10 17.95 1.06
C LYS A 101 10.89 18.04 2.00
N ARG A 102 11.09 17.89 3.32
CA ARG A 102 10.03 18.10 4.32
C ARG A 102 9.59 19.57 4.39
N ALA A 103 10.52 20.52 4.43
CA ALA A 103 10.18 21.96 4.45
C ALA A 103 9.38 22.41 3.21
N VAL A 104 9.72 21.89 2.03
CA VAL A 104 8.99 22.14 0.77
C VAL A 104 7.65 21.38 0.71
N GLY A 105 7.48 20.32 1.50
CA GLY A 105 6.22 19.60 1.66
C GLY A 105 5.18 20.36 2.49
N ILE A 106 5.60 21.19 3.45
CA ILE A 106 4.71 21.95 4.37
C ILE A 106 3.68 22.81 3.62
N PRO A 107 4.03 23.60 2.58
CA PRO A 107 3.04 24.32 1.77
C PRO A 107 2.01 23.41 1.08
N ASN A 108 2.38 22.18 0.72
CA ASN A 108 1.42 21.23 0.13
C ASN A 108 0.42 20.73 1.18
N PHE A 109 0.86 20.48 2.42
CA PHE A 109 -0.05 20.12 3.52
C PHE A 109 -1.07 21.23 3.79
N ALA A 110 -0.63 22.50 3.79
CA ALA A 110 -1.51 23.66 4.00
C ALA A 110 -2.48 23.95 2.83
N ARG A 111 -2.23 23.40 1.64
CA ARG A 111 -3.06 23.63 0.44
C ARG A 111 -3.90 22.43 0.02
N THR A 112 -3.59 21.24 0.55
CA THR A 112 -4.19 19.98 0.14
C THR A 112 -4.92 19.35 1.31
N SER A 113 -6.17 18.96 1.11
CA SER A 113 -6.92 18.17 2.09
C SER A 113 -7.01 16.71 1.69
N VAL A 114 -7.11 15.79 2.65
CA VAL A 114 -7.34 14.35 2.36
C VAL A 114 -8.59 14.16 1.49
N SER A 115 -9.64 14.94 1.73
CA SER A 115 -10.85 14.92 0.89
C SER A 115 -10.56 15.30 -0.57
N SER A 116 -9.67 16.27 -0.81
CA SER A 116 -9.27 16.65 -2.17
C SER A 116 -8.43 15.57 -2.85
N ILE A 117 -7.56 14.87 -2.09
CA ILE A 117 -6.77 13.74 -2.59
C ILE A 117 -7.71 12.61 -3.03
N ILE A 118 -8.63 12.19 -2.16
CA ILE A 118 -9.63 11.16 -2.47
C ILE A 118 -10.45 11.53 -3.71
N ARG A 119 -10.93 12.78 -3.79
CA ARG A 119 -11.70 13.26 -4.94
C ARG A 119 -10.87 13.22 -6.22
N HIS A 120 -9.63 13.69 -6.17
CA HIS A 120 -8.72 13.64 -7.32
C HIS A 120 -8.46 12.21 -7.78
N SER A 121 -8.15 11.30 -6.85
CA SER A 121 -7.96 9.87 -7.15
C SER A 121 -9.19 9.27 -7.81
N ARG A 122 -10.40 9.52 -7.27
CA ARG A 122 -11.65 9.01 -7.83
C ARG A 122 -11.94 9.56 -9.23
N ASN A 123 -11.75 10.87 -9.44
CA ASN A 123 -11.96 11.51 -10.73
C ASN A 123 -11.00 11.03 -11.82
N ASN A 124 -9.87 10.43 -11.44
CA ASN A 124 -8.88 9.86 -12.34
C ASN A 124 -8.90 8.32 -12.36
N GLY A 125 -9.95 7.68 -11.84
CA GLY A 125 -10.10 6.22 -11.85
C GLY A 125 -9.06 5.47 -11.02
N MET A 126 -8.36 6.13 -10.10
CA MET A 126 -7.32 5.49 -9.29
C MET A 126 -7.96 4.59 -8.22
N PRO A 127 -7.57 3.32 -8.10
CA PRO A 127 -8.16 2.39 -7.12
C PRO A 127 -7.71 2.67 -5.68
N ALA A 128 -6.61 3.41 -5.53
CA ALA A 128 -6.03 3.77 -4.26
C ALA A 128 -5.48 5.19 -4.30
N MET A 129 -5.35 5.82 -3.13
CA MET A 129 -4.60 7.05 -2.94
C MET A 129 -3.26 6.77 -2.27
N GLY A 130 -2.23 7.55 -2.62
CA GLY A 130 -0.96 7.57 -1.89
C GLY A 130 -0.81 8.87 -1.11
N LEU A 131 -0.60 8.79 0.20
CA LEU A 131 -0.40 9.97 1.05
C LEU A 131 0.58 9.75 2.20
N ALA A 132 1.27 10.82 2.61
CA ALA A 132 2.10 10.81 3.81
C ALA A 132 1.26 10.67 5.10
N LEU A 133 1.80 10.00 6.10
CA LEU A 133 1.19 9.79 7.42
C LEU A 133 0.85 11.12 8.12
N ASP A 134 1.64 12.17 7.88
CA ASP A 134 1.43 13.52 8.40
C ASP A 134 0.06 14.13 8.04
N PHE A 135 -0.63 13.62 7.01
CA PHE A 135 -2.01 14.01 6.68
C PHE A 135 -3.06 13.43 7.64
N LEU A 136 -2.71 12.38 8.40
CA LEU A 136 -3.63 11.59 9.23
C LEU A 136 -3.23 11.59 10.71
N ASN A 137 -1.94 11.71 10.99
CA ASN A 137 -1.37 11.60 12.33
C ASN A 137 -0.49 12.81 12.69
N GLY A 138 -0.45 13.14 13.98
CA GLY A 138 0.27 14.30 14.49
C GLY A 138 -0.48 15.63 14.32
N TRP A 139 0.19 16.72 14.68
CA TRP A 139 -0.38 18.07 14.64
C TRP A 139 -0.55 18.62 13.21
N THR A 140 0.24 18.12 12.25
CA THR A 140 0.25 18.54 10.84
C THR A 140 -1.07 18.26 10.12
N ARG A 141 -1.85 17.27 10.55
CA ARG A 141 -3.17 16.98 9.96
C ARG A 141 -4.16 18.14 10.09
N TRP A 142 -3.92 19.04 11.05
CA TRP A 142 -4.74 20.24 11.29
C TRP A 142 -4.32 21.42 10.42
N LEU A 143 -3.20 21.32 9.69
CA LEU A 143 -2.79 22.33 8.72
C LEU A 143 -3.56 22.24 7.41
N SER A 144 -4.06 21.06 7.07
CA SER A 144 -4.79 20.84 5.84
C SER A 144 -6.15 21.53 5.85
N PRO A 145 -6.57 22.16 4.73
CA PRO A 145 -7.87 22.83 4.67
C PRO A 145 -9.03 21.89 4.97
N GLY A 146 -10.01 22.37 5.73
CA GLY A 146 -11.25 21.66 6.05
C GLY A 146 -11.16 20.75 7.27
N ILE A 147 -12.11 19.82 7.39
CA ILE A 147 -12.21 18.94 8.56
C ILE A 147 -11.11 17.87 8.48
N PRO A 148 -10.25 17.75 9.51
CA PRO A 148 -9.13 16.81 9.49
C PRO A 148 -9.63 15.36 9.50
N MET A 149 -8.86 14.50 8.83
CA MET A 149 -8.99 13.05 8.88
C MET A 149 -7.94 12.47 9.84
N GLY A 150 -8.08 11.20 10.22
CA GLY A 150 -7.09 10.58 11.08
C GLY A 150 -7.34 9.12 11.36
N LEU A 151 -6.55 8.56 12.27
CA LEU A 151 -6.47 7.13 12.53
C LEU A 151 -7.43 6.62 13.62
N LYS A 152 -8.13 7.51 14.33
CA LYS A 152 -9.01 7.13 15.46
C LYS A 152 -10.34 7.87 15.45
N GLY A 153 -11.33 7.28 16.12
CA GLY A 153 -12.59 7.92 16.49
C GLY A 153 -13.36 8.52 15.31
N ALA A 154 -13.94 9.71 15.51
CA ALA A 154 -14.72 10.38 14.48
C ALA A 154 -13.90 10.73 13.22
N ALA A 155 -12.59 10.98 13.37
CA ALA A 155 -11.71 11.29 12.24
C ALA A 155 -11.50 10.07 11.33
N LEU A 156 -11.34 8.88 11.92
CA LEU A 156 -11.27 7.62 11.17
C LEU A 156 -12.60 7.30 10.47
N ARG A 157 -13.72 7.42 11.19
CA ARG A 157 -15.04 7.19 10.57
C ARG A 157 -15.27 8.08 9.35
N ARG A 158 -14.87 9.36 9.44
CA ARG A 158 -14.92 10.28 8.28
C ARG A 158 -14.01 9.84 7.15
N LEU A 159 -12.78 9.43 7.45
CA LEU A 159 -11.82 8.95 6.46
C LEU A 159 -12.40 7.75 5.68
N ASN A 160 -12.88 6.74 6.40
CA ASN A 160 -13.43 5.52 5.82
C ASN A 160 -14.68 5.80 4.99
N LYS A 161 -15.63 6.59 5.52
CA LYS A 161 -16.80 7.03 4.74
C LYS A 161 -16.43 7.80 3.46
N LYS A 162 -15.35 8.60 3.47
CA LYS A 162 -14.93 9.36 2.28
C LYS A 162 -14.20 8.49 1.25
N ARG A 163 -13.33 7.57 1.69
CA ARG A 163 -12.65 6.63 0.78
C ARG A 163 -13.63 5.66 0.15
N ALA A 164 -14.59 5.17 0.93
CA ALA A 164 -15.61 4.23 0.51
C ALA A 164 -15.02 3.00 -0.22
N GLY A 165 -13.99 2.38 0.39
CA GLY A 165 -13.30 1.21 -0.17
C GLY A 165 -12.11 1.49 -1.10
N MET A 166 -11.87 2.75 -1.48
CA MET A 166 -10.61 3.13 -2.16
C MET A 166 -9.41 2.80 -1.28
N GLY A 167 -8.38 2.14 -1.82
CA GLY A 167 -7.13 1.84 -1.10
C GLY A 167 -6.38 3.09 -0.61
N ALA A 168 -5.52 2.94 0.39
CA ALA A 168 -4.72 4.05 0.93
C ALA A 168 -3.33 3.55 1.26
N PHE A 169 -2.35 3.92 0.44
CA PHE A 169 -0.93 3.64 0.67
C PHE A 169 -0.32 4.79 1.46
N VAL A 170 0.12 4.51 2.69
CA VAL A 170 0.57 5.52 3.64
C VAL A 170 2.02 5.30 4.05
N TRP A 171 2.83 6.37 3.98
CA TRP A 171 4.25 6.38 4.39
C TRP A 171 4.61 7.60 5.24
N PRO A 172 5.67 7.55 6.04
CA PRO A 172 6.28 6.31 6.53
C PRO A 172 5.28 5.56 7.42
N ALA A 173 5.46 4.25 7.54
CA ALA A 173 4.71 3.41 8.48
C ALA A 173 5.66 2.91 9.58
N PRO A 174 5.78 3.67 10.70
CA PRO A 174 6.63 3.28 11.83
C PRO A 174 6.00 2.11 12.60
N LEU A 175 6.83 1.27 13.22
CA LEU A 175 6.39 0.04 13.89
C LEU A 175 5.38 0.32 15.02
N GLU A 176 5.54 1.43 15.75
CA GLU A 176 4.68 1.82 16.88
C GLU A 176 3.25 2.19 16.45
N LEU A 177 3.02 2.42 15.15
CA LEU A 177 1.72 2.77 14.61
C LEU A 177 1.17 1.69 13.66
N GLU A 178 1.87 0.56 13.51
CA GLU A 178 1.55 -0.47 12.51
C GLU A 178 0.11 -0.97 12.69
N ASP A 179 -0.25 -1.44 13.87
CA ASP A 179 -1.62 -1.92 14.18
C ASP A 179 -2.65 -0.82 13.99
N LEU A 180 -2.37 0.37 14.53
CA LEU A 180 -3.28 1.50 14.42
C LEU A 180 -3.58 1.86 12.96
N MET A 181 -2.58 1.76 12.08
CA MET A 181 -2.75 2.03 10.65
C MET A 181 -3.48 0.89 9.93
N LEU A 182 -3.19 -0.37 10.27
CA LEU A 182 -3.87 -1.54 9.72
C LEU A 182 -5.36 -1.56 10.13
N ASP A 183 -5.65 -1.32 11.40
CA ASP A 183 -7.01 -1.20 11.96
C ASP A 183 -7.78 -0.01 11.36
N ALA A 184 -7.06 1.06 10.99
CA ALA A 184 -7.63 2.18 10.27
C ALA A 184 -7.95 1.84 8.80
N GLY A 185 -7.58 0.66 8.30
CA GLY A 185 -7.85 0.25 6.92
C GLY A 185 -6.80 0.72 5.91
N LEU A 186 -5.58 1.01 6.38
CA LEU A 186 -4.52 1.59 5.55
C LEU A 186 -3.52 0.52 5.12
N SER A 187 -3.02 0.63 3.90
CA SER A 187 -1.84 -0.11 3.46
C SER A 187 -0.58 0.66 3.83
N LEU A 188 0.36 -0.01 4.46
CA LEU A 188 1.56 0.57 5.05
C LEU A 188 2.71 0.45 4.06
N VAL A 189 3.39 1.56 3.79
CA VAL A 189 4.65 1.57 3.03
C VAL A 189 5.79 1.81 4.02
N THR A 190 6.61 0.79 4.25
CA THR A 190 7.58 0.76 5.35
C THR A 190 9.00 0.37 4.94
N ASP A 191 9.97 0.94 5.64
CA ASP A 191 11.39 0.56 5.58
C ASP A 191 11.75 -0.56 6.59
N HIS A 192 10.79 -0.98 7.42
CA HIS A 192 10.94 -2.07 8.40
C HIS A 192 10.53 -3.42 7.80
N MET A 193 11.23 -3.92 6.79
CA MET A 193 10.91 -5.22 6.16
C MET A 193 11.88 -6.35 6.52
N ASN A 194 12.66 -6.19 7.59
CA ASN A 194 13.46 -7.29 8.10
C ASN A 194 12.51 -8.42 8.57
N PRO A 195 12.56 -9.62 7.95
CA PRO A 195 11.69 -10.74 8.32
C PRO A 195 11.94 -11.25 9.74
N ASP A 196 13.09 -10.95 10.32
CA ASP A 196 13.45 -11.39 11.68
C ASP A 196 12.82 -10.50 12.76
N VAL A 197 12.16 -9.40 12.37
CA VAL A 197 11.41 -8.55 13.31
C VAL A 197 10.03 -9.16 13.51
N LEU A 198 9.95 -10.13 14.42
CA LEU A 198 8.72 -10.87 14.76
C LEU A 198 7.85 -10.17 15.81
N THR A 199 8.41 -9.17 16.49
CA THR A 199 7.78 -8.47 17.61
C THR A 199 7.86 -6.97 17.41
N LYS A 200 6.74 -6.30 17.66
CA LYS A 200 6.63 -4.84 17.67
C LYS A 200 7.23 -4.26 18.96
N PRO A 201 7.52 -2.94 19.01
CA PRO A 201 8.06 -2.29 20.20
C PRO A 201 7.22 -2.44 21.47
N ASP A 202 5.92 -2.72 21.35
CA ASP A 202 5.00 -2.94 22.47
C ASP A 202 4.93 -4.41 22.92
N GLY A 203 5.73 -5.31 22.34
CA GLY A 203 5.76 -6.73 22.65
C GLY A 203 4.77 -7.58 21.85
N SER A 204 3.85 -6.97 21.12
CA SER A 204 2.87 -7.71 20.32
C SER A 204 3.49 -8.28 19.04
N ILE A 205 2.87 -9.32 18.48
CA ILE A 205 3.42 -10.01 17.31
C ILE A 205 3.20 -9.23 16.03
N ARG A 206 4.22 -9.28 15.18
CA ARG A 206 4.27 -8.58 13.91
C ARG A 206 4.02 -9.51 12.73
N TRP A 207 2.76 -9.66 12.35
CA TRP A 207 2.39 -10.41 11.15
C TRP A 207 2.43 -9.55 9.88
N MET A 208 3.47 -9.73 9.05
CA MET A 208 3.71 -8.86 7.90
C MET A 208 2.82 -9.12 6.67
N ARG A 209 1.86 -10.05 6.75
CA ARG A 209 1.04 -10.49 5.60
C ARG A 209 -0.47 -10.38 5.83
N PRO A 210 -0.98 -9.27 6.39
CA PRO A 210 -2.38 -9.16 6.81
C PRO A 210 -3.40 -9.35 5.68
N ALA A 211 -3.01 -9.10 4.43
CA ALA A 211 -3.86 -9.27 3.26
C ALA A 211 -3.58 -10.57 2.48
N SER A 212 -2.31 -10.86 2.18
CA SER A 212 -1.96 -11.98 1.28
C SER A 212 -1.99 -13.35 1.96
N GLN A 213 -1.92 -13.37 3.29
CA GLN A 213 -1.95 -14.59 4.12
C GLN A 213 -2.48 -14.19 5.51
N PRO A 214 -3.78 -13.87 5.63
CA PRO A 214 -4.35 -13.35 6.86
C PRO A 214 -4.29 -14.40 7.99
N LEU A 215 -3.96 -13.98 9.20
CA LEU A 215 -4.10 -14.85 10.37
C LEU A 215 -5.59 -15.20 10.59
N ASP A 216 -5.85 -16.44 10.98
CA ASP A 216 -7.10 -16.82 11.62
C ASP A 216 -7.06 -16.53 13.12
N ASP A 217 -8.20 -16.74 13.79
CA ASP A 217 -8.34 -16.39 15.20
C ASP A 217 -7.61 -17.37 16.13
N GLU A 218 -7.40 -18.61 15.68
CA GLU A 218 -6.63 -19.62 16.40
C GLU A 218 -5.14 -19.24 16.40
N TRP A 219 -4.56 -19.00 15.23
CA TRP A 219 -3.18 -18.57 15.11
C TRP A 219 -2.92 -17.23 15.79
N ARG A 220 -3.87 -16.28 15.76
CA ARG A 220 -3.77 -15.05 16.54
C ARG A 220 -3.63 -15.35 18.04
N GLN A 221 -4.47 -16.23 18.59
CA GLN A 221 -4.41 -16.58 20.01
C GLN A 221 -3.12 -17.31 20.38
N ILE A 222 -2.69 -18.27 19.55
CA ILE A 222 -1.43 -19.01 19.76
C ILE A 222 -0.25 -18.04 19.78
N LEU A 223 -0.18 -17.17 18.77
CA LEU A 223 0.87 -16.17 18.66
C LEU A 223 0.82 -15.20 19.85
N ASP A 224 -0.33 -14.59 20.14
CA ASP A 224 -0.44 -13.57 21.21
C ASP A 224 -0.11 -14.13 22.61
N SER A 225 -0.24 -15.45 22.82
CA SER A 225 0.13 -16.13 24.06
C SER A 225 1.55 -16.72 24.07
N ALA A 226 2.26 -16.69 22.93
CA ALA A 226 3.57 -17.30 22.78
C ALA A 226 4.67 -16.58 23.59
N SER A 227 5.51 -17.38 24.23
CA SER A 227 6.74 -16.88 24.84
C SER A 227 7.74 -16.38 23.78
N ASP A 228 8.68 -15.53 24.17
CA ASP A 228 9.72 -15.03 23.26
C ASP A 228 10.59 -16.16 22.67
N LEU A 229 10.75 -17.27 23.40
CA LEU A 229 11.57 -18.42 22.97
C LEU A 229 10.90 -19.24 21.86
N GLU A 230 9.58 -19.39 21.91
CA GLU A 230 8.82 -20.23 20.97
C GLU A 230 8.35 -19.45 19.73
N ARG A 231 8.35 -18.11 19.82
CA ARG A 231 7.76 -17.22 18.81
C ARG A 231 8.32 -17.42 17.40
N SER A 232 9.62 -17.68 17.27
CA SER A 232 10.25 -17.91 15.96
C SER A 232 9.72 -19.18 15.29
N ASP A 233 9.61 -20.26 16.04
CA ASP A 233 9.15 -21.55 15.52
C ASP A 233 7.66 -21.52 15.21
N LEU A 234 6.85 -20.95 16.12
CA LEU A 234 5.41 -20.76 15.90
C LEU A 234 5.12 -19.84 14.71
N PHE A 235 5.92 -18.78 14.51
CA PHE A 235 5.76 -17.92 13.33
C PHE A 235 6.03 -18.68 12.04
N LYS A 236 7.07 -19.52 12.02
CA LYS A 236 7.39 -20.36 10.86
C LYS A 236 6.29 -21.37 10.59
N GLU A 237 5.78 -22.02 11.63
CA GLU A 237 4.66 -22.96 11.53
C GLU A 237 3.40 -22.27 11.01
N ALA A 238 3.03 -21.11 11.55
CA ALA A 238 1.92 -20.30 11.05
C ALA A 238 2.11 -19.93 9.58
N PHE A 239 3.32 -19.54 9.18
CA PHE A 239 3.66 -19.17 7.81
C PHE A 239 3.55 -20.35 6.82
N GLU A 240 3.84 -21.58 7.26
CA GLU A 240 3.78 -22.79 6.45
C GLU A 240 2.38 -23.40 6.37
N THR A 241 1.57 -23.22 7.43
CA THR A 241 0.23 -23.83 7.56
C THR A 241 -0.90 -22.93 7.06
N LEU A 242 -0.79 -21.61 7.23
CA LEU A 242 -1.86 -20.70 6.83
C LEU A 242 -1.98 -20.59 5.31
N PRO A 243 -3.20 -20.70 4.75
CA PRO A 243 -3.42 -20.52 3.33
C PRO A 243 -3.14 -19.07 2.90
N ARG A 244 -2.57 -18.92 1.71
CA ARG A 244 -2.46 -17.63 1.01
C ARG A 244 -3.83 -17.22 0.48
N TRP A 245 -3.95 -15.96 0.05
CA TRP A 245 -5.22 -15.41 -0.43
C TRP A 245 -5.93 -16.26 -1.50
N GLY A 246 -5.17 -16.77 -2.47
CA GLY A 246 -5.70 -17.63 -3.54
C GLY A 246 -6.09 -19.04 -3.07
N GLU A 247 -5.56 -19.48 -1.93
CA GLU A 247 -5.77 -20.80 -1.33
C GLU A 247 -6.85 -20.77 -0.24
N LEU A 248 -7.36 -19.59 0.11
CA LEU A 248 -8.44 -19.45 1.08
C LEU A 248 -9.74 -20.04 0.54
N GLU A 249 -10.43 -20.80 1.39
CA GLU A 249 -11.81 -21.19 1.18
C GLU A 249 -12.69 -19.96 0.89
N GLU A 250 -13.63 -20.11 -0.04
CA GLU A 250 -14.50 -19.02 -0.49
C GLU A 250 -15.26 -18.39 0.69
N SER A 251 -15.74 -19.21 1.62
CA SER A 251 -16.44 -18.76 2.83
C SER A 251 -15.55 -17.88 3.72
N ARG A 252 -14.28 -18.25 3.91
CA ARG A 252 -13.32 -17.48 4.70
C ARG A 252 -12.96 -16.17 4.01
N ARG A 253 -12.69 -16.22 2.69
CA ARG A 253 -12.42 -15.02 1.89
C ARG A 253 -13.60 -14.04 1.94
N SER A 254 -14.81 -14.55 1.81
CA SER A 254 -16.06 -13.78 1.89
C SER A 254 -16.23 -13.11 3.26
N ALA A 255 -16.05 -13.87 4.34
CA ALA A 255 -16.13 -13.34 5.70
C ALA A 255 -15.14 -12.17 5.93
N ILE A 256 -13.90 -12.30 5.45
CA ILE A 256 -12.88 -11.26 5.56
C ILE A 256 -13.30 -9.98 4.83
N VAL A 257 -13.73 -10.08 3.57
CA VAL A 257 -14.09 -8.88 2.79
C VAL A 257 -15.39 -8.24 3.24
N THR A 258 -16.34 -9.02 3.75
CA THR A 258 -17.57 -8.50 4.34
C THR A 258 -17.30 -7.74 5.64
N GLU A 259 -16.49 -8.30 6.55
CA GLU A 259 -16.05 -7.60 7.77
C GLU A 259 -15.38 -6.28 7.42
N GLN A 260 -14.40 -6.35 6.52
CA GLN A 260 -13.61 -5.20 6.10
C GLN A 260 -14.47 -4.13 5.44
N GLY A 261 -15.37 -4.54 4.54
CA GLY A 261 -16.27 -3.65 3.83
C GLY A 261 -17.23 -2.92 4.76
N ASN A 262 -17.81 -3.64 5.72
CA ASN A 262 -18.68 -3.06 6.73
C ASN A 262 -17.94 -2.09 7.66
N ARG A 263 -16.81 -2.51 8.23
CA ARG A 263 -16.00 -1.68 9.15
C ARG A 263 -15.45 -0.42 8.46
N MET A 264 -15.07 -0.52 7.20
CA MET A 264 -14.44 0.57 6.44
C MET A 264 -15.40 1.31 5.50
N HIS A 265 -16.70 1.03 5.58
CA HIS A 265 -17.75 1.67 4.77
C HIS A 265 -17.49 1.60 3.27
N TRP A 266 -17.13 0.41 2.75
CA TRP A 266 -16.92 0.22 1.31
C TRP A 266 -18.20 0.56 0.53
N PHE A 267 -18.03 1.06 -0.69
CA PHE A 267 -19.17 1.33 -1.58
C PHE A 267 -19.66 0.02 -2.21
N GLY A 268 -20.97 -0.13 -2.41
CA GLY A 268 -21.59 -1.33 -2.98
C GLY A 268 -22.22 -2.22 -1.91
N SER A 269 -22.44 -3.48 -2.27
CA SER A 269 -23.01 -4.51 -1.40
C SER A 269 -21.98 -5.58 -1.05
N GLU A 270 -22.28 -6.40 -0.05
CA GLU A 270 -21.42 -7.53 0.35
C GLU A 270 -21.15 -8.48 -0.82
N GLU A 271 -22.17 -8.80 -1.62
CA GLU A 271 -22.03 -9.66 -2.81
C GLU A 271 -21.04 -9.06 -3.82
N SER A 272 -21.08 -7.72 -3.98
CA SER A 272 -20.17 -7.03 -4.88
C SER A 272 -18.72 -7.06 -4.39
N TRP A 273 -18.49 -7.12 -3.07
CA TRP A 273 -17.15 -7.19 -2.48
C TRP A 273 -16.61 -8.61 -2.55
N VAL A 274 -17.45 -9.61 -2.27
CA VAL A 274 -17.12 -11.03 -2.39
C VAL A 274 -16.69 -11.36 -3.81
N LYS A 275 -17.47 -10.94 -4.82
CA LYS A 275 -17.10 -11.14 -6.22
C LYS A 275 -15.76 -10.48 -6.58
N GLN A 276 -15.52 -9.26 -6.10
CA GLN A 276 -14.24 -8.57 -6.33
C GLN A 276 -13.04 -9.26 -5.67
N ALA A 277 -13.27 -10.06 -4.62
CA ALA A 277 -12.24 -10.79 -3.89
C ALA A 277 -11.69 -11.98 -4.68
N GLU A 278 -12.46 -12.51 -5.63
CA GLU A 278 -12.07 -13.59 -6.54
C GLU A 278 -10.97 -13.14 -7.50
N GLU A 279 -10.97 -11.87 -7.91
CA GLU A 279 -9.98 -11.26 -8.80
C GLU A 279 -8.68 -10.86 -8.08
N GLY A 280 -8.54 -11.25 -6.82
CA GLY A 280 -7.43 -10.94 -5.92
C GLY A 280 -7.83 -10.02 -4.77
N VAL A 281 -6.85 -9.73 -3.91
CA VAL A 281 -7.08 -8.94 -2.69
C VAL A 281 -7.66 -7.55 -3.06
N PRO A 282 -8.81 -7.14 -2.49
CA PRO A 282 -9.36 -5.79 -2.73
C PRO A 282 -8.39 -4.67 -2.38
N TRP A 283 -8.41 -3.56 -3.11
CA TRP A 283 -7.53 -2.41 -2.85
C TRP A 283 -7.78 -1.75 -1.48
N GLY A 284 -9.01 -1.86 -0.96
CA GLY A 284 -9.37 -1.40 0.37
C GLY A 284 -8.77 -2.23 1.51
N SER A 285 -8.33 -3.46 1.24
CA SER A 285 -7.75 -4.34 2.26
C SER A 285 -6.34 -3.89 2.67
N PRO A 286 -6.04 -3.79 3.98
CA PRO A 286 -4.72 -3.39 4.49
C PRO A 286 -3.60 -4.34 4.06
N ARG A 287 -2.47 -3.78 3.63
CA ARG A 287 -1.24 -4.50 3.26
C ARG A 287 -0.05 -3.91 3.99
N ILE A 288 1.02 -4.68 4.14
CA ILE A 288 2.35 -4.15 4.46
C ILE A 288 3.22 -4.28 3.21
N ILE A 289 3.78 -3.16 2.78
CA ILE A 289 4.49 -3.03 1.51
C ILE A 289 5.89 -2.52 1.80
N GLY A 290 6.87 -3.32 1.41
CA GLY A 290 8.28 -2.94 1.46
C GLY A 290 8.68 -2.09 0.27
N HIS A 291 9.48 -1.05 0.52
CA HIS A 291 10.20 -0.36 -0.55
C HIS A 291 11.49 -1.11 -0.93
N ARG A 292 11.92 -1.04 -2.19
CA ARG A 292 13.21 -1.58 -2.61
C ARG A 292 14.35 -0.87 -1.86
N GLY A 293 15.08 -1.62 -1.03
CA GLY A 293 16.13 -1.10 -0.14
C GLY A 293 15.75 -1.14 1.34
N SER A 294 14.47 -1.38 1.65
CA SER A 294 13.96 -1.71 2.97
C SER A 294 14.66 -2.97 3.52
N GLY A 295 15.05 -2.96 4.79
CA GLY A 295 15.85 -4.04 5.42
C GLY A 295 17.35 -4.03 5.10
N LYS A 296 17.84 -3.20 4.17
CA LYS A 296 19.27 -2.84 4.18
C LYS A 296 19.45 -1.87 5.34
N THR A 297 20.31 -2.20 6.29
CA THR A 297 20.74 -1.25 7.30
C THR A 297 21.21 0.01 6.58
N HIS A 298 20.42 1.09 6.66
CA HIS A 298 20.97 2.43 6.54
C HIS A 298 21.78 2.69 7.81
N SER A 299 22.82 1.88 8.00
CA SER A 299 23.92 2.15 8.91
C SER A 299 24.88 3.04 8.14
N LYS A 300 24.65 4.35 8.27
CA LYS A 300 25.69 5.34 8.47
C LYS A 300 25.12 6.49 9.28
#